data_AF-A0A2V6L5N6-F1
#
_entry.id   AF-A0A2V6L5N6-F1
#
_cell.length_a   1.000
_cell.length_b   1.000
_cell.length_c   1.000
_cell.angle_alpha   90.00
_cell.angle_beta   90.00
_cell.angle_gamma   90.00
#
_symmetry.space_group_name_H-M   'P 1'
#
loop_
_entity.id
_entity.type
_entity.pdbx_description
1 polymer ?
#
loop_
_entity_poly.entity_id
_entity_poly.type
_entity_poly.pdbx_seq_one_letter_code
_entity_poly.pdbx_strand_id
1 'polypeptide(L)'
;FLHGGFAHLLFNLFALYVLGPPLERSIGGVRFAACYLISGLASSAGVVVLTLMGLVHVAQLVGASGCIMGIVGAWAGFLLRHRHAPHAKQRLGNVLMIVAIQTAFDLSTPQVSMAAHLCGLIAGFFLGLILAPRAVAGSMTPADTD
;
A
#
# COMPACT_ATOMS: atom_id res chain seq x y z
N PHE A 1 2.34 -2.66 17.50
CA PHE A 1 3.50 -2.62 16.59
C PHE A 1 4.68 -3.34 17.25
N LEU A 2 4.75 -4.67 17.11
CA LEU A 2 5.87 -5.48 17.59
C LEU A 2 6.97 -5.43 16.53
N HIS A 3 8.05 -4.72 16.81
CA HIS A 3 9.19 -4.61 15.92
C HIS A 3 10.12 -5.80 16.14
N GLY A 4 10.40 -6.57 15.10
CA GLY A 4 11.45 -7.60 15.07
C GLY A 4 12.88 -7.01 15.13
N GLY A 5 13.11 -5.93 15.89
CA GLY A 5 14.38 -5.22 16.04
C GLY A 5 14.40 -3.78 15.49
N PHE A 6 15.40 -3.00 15.91
CA PHE A 6 15.61 -1.59 15.51
C PHE A 6 15.81 -1.43 14.00
N ALA A 7 16.59 -2.33 13.38
CA ALA A 7 16.81 -2.33 11.93
C ALA A 7 15.51 -2.51 11.15
N HIS A 8 14.58 -3.33 11.65
CA HIS A 8 13.29 -3.58 11.00
C HIS A 8 12.37 -2.35 11.08
N LEU A 9 12.38 -1.61 12.20
CA LEU A 9 11.71 -0.32 12.31
C LEU A 9 12.30 0.70 11.31
N LEU A 10 13.63 0.81 11.27
CA LEU A 10 14.31 1.76 10.38
C LEU A 10 13.99 1.46 8.91
N PHE A 11 13.97 0.19 8.52
CA PHE A 11 13.59 -0.22 7.17
C PHE A 11 12.14 0.14 6.85
N ASN A 12 11.20 -0.08 7.76
CA ASN A 12 9.79 0.31 7.56
C ASN A 12 9.63 1.84 7.42
N LEU A 13 10.32 2.62 8.26
CA LEU A 13 10.30 4.09 8.16
C LEU A 13 10.88 4.57 6.84
N PHE A 14 12.01 3.99 6.42
CA PHE A 14 12.63 4.28 5.14
C PHE A 14 11.71 3.92 3.97
N ALA A 15 11.11 2.73 3.99
CA ALA A 15 10.18 2.28 2.97
C ALA A 15 8.95 3.21 2.89
N LEU A 16 8.37 3.61 4.03
CA LEU A 16 7.26 4.55 4.08
C LEU A 16 7.67 5.93 3.53
N TYR A 17 8.87 6.41 3.87
CA TYR A 17 9.42 7.67 3.36
C TYR A 17 9.62 7.68 1.85
N VAL A 18 10.04 6.55 1.25
CA VAL A 18 10.26 6.45 -0.20
C VAL A 18 8.97 6.17 -0.97
N LEU A 19 8.13 5.26 -0.47
CA LEU A 19 6.97 4.73 -1.18
C LEU A 19 5.68 5.50 -0.91
N GLY A 20 5.59 6.21 0.22
CA GLY A 20 4.43 6.99 0.61
C GLY A 20 4.18 8.26 -0.23
N PRO A 21 5.19 9.12 -0.45
CA PRO A 21 4.98 10.43 -1.07
C PRO A 21 4.38 10.43 -2.47
N PRO A 22 4.63 9.46 -3.38
CA PRO A 22 3.95 9.40 -4.66
C PRO A 22 2.43 9.29 -4.53
N LEU A 23 1.95 8.35 -3.70
CA LEU A 23 0.52 8.17 -3.47
C LEU A 23 -0.07 9.37 -2.72
N GLU A 24 0.58 9.82 -1.63
CA GLU A 24 0.10 10.93 -0.81
C GLU A 24 -0.10 12.21 -1.63
N ARG A 25 0.84 12.55 -2.51
CA ARG A 25 0.71 13.70 -3.41
C ARG A 25 -0.46 13.56 -4.39
N SER A 26 -0.78 12.33 -4.81
CA SER A 26 -1.87 12.06 -5.74
C SER A 26 -3.25 12.08 -5.08
N ILE A 27 -3.40 11.70 -3.81
CA ILE A 27 -4.71 11.56 -3.15
C ILE A 27 -4.94 12.50 -1.96
N GLY A 28 -3.89 13.16 -1.47
CA GLY A 28 -3.88 13.99 -0.27
C GLY A 28 -3.69 13.20 1.03
N GLY A 29 -3.19 13.88 2.07
CA GLY A 29 -2.79 13.26 3.34
C GLY A 29 -3.89 12.50 4.07
N VAL A 30 -5.13 13.01 4.10
CA VAL A 30 -6.25 12.34 4.79
C VAL A 30 -6.57 10.98 4.16
N ARG A 31 -6.66 10.93 2.83
CA ARG A 31 -6.93 9.67 2.10
C ARG A 31 -5.75 8.71 2.21
N PHE A 32 -4.53 9.24 2.20
CA PHE A 32 -3.32 8.45 2.44
C PHE A 32 -3.31 7.80 3.82
N ALA A 33 -3.60 8.56 4.88
CA ALA A 33 -3.69 8.04 6.24
C ALA A 33 -4.79 6.98 6.37
N ALA A 34 -5.96 7.20 5.74
CA ALA A 34 -7.03 6.22 5.71
C ALA A 34 -6.60 4.92 5.00
N CYS A 35 -5.93 5.01 3.84
CA CYS A 35 -5.37 3.83 3.16
C CYS A 35 -4.38 3.08 4.05
N TYR A 36 -3.46 3.79 4.70
CA TYR A 36 -2.47 3.19 5.58
C TYR A 36 -3.13 2.39 6.72
N LEU A 37 -4.12 2.99 7.40
CA LEU A 37 -4.80 2.37 8.53
C LEU A 37 -5.71 1.21 8.12
N ILE A 38 -6.52 1.39 7.06
CA ILE A 38 -7.44 0.34 6.58
C ILE A 38 -6.64 -0.86 6.08
N SER A 39 -5.56 -0.63 5.33
CA SER A 39 -4.70 -1.73 4.88
C SER A 39 -4.03 -2.47 6.03
N GLY A 40 -3.61 -1.78 7.09
CA GLY A 40 -3.06 -2.42 8.29
C GLY A 40 -4.07 -3.32 9.01
N LEU A 41 -5.31 -2.85 9.14
CA LEU A 41 -6.41 -3.63 9.71
C LEU A 41 -6.75 -4.83 8.83
N ALA A 42 -6.88 -4.63 7.52
CA ALA A 42 -7.17 -5.71 6.57
C ALA A 42 -6.04 -6.75 6.51
N SER A 43 -4.78 -6.32 6.57
CA SER A 43 -3.61 -7.19 6.66
C SER A 43 -3.69 -8.08 7.92
N SER A 44 -3.95 -7.48 9.08
CA SER A 44 -4.04 -8.21 10.35
C SER A 44 -5.24 -9.17 10.39
N ALA A 45 -6.41 -8.69 9.95
CA ALA A 45 -7.63 -9.49 9.88
C ALA A 45 -7.48 -10.65 8.89
N GLY A 46 -6.86 -10.42 7.73
CA GLY A 46 -6.60 -11.45 6.73
C GLY A 46 -5.71 -12.58 7.26
N VAL A 47 -4.64 -12.25 7.99
CA VAL A 47 -3.78 -13.25 8.63
C VAL A 47 -4.57 -14.08 9.67
N VAL A 48 -5.40 -13.43 10.48
CA VAL A 48 -6.24 -14.14 11.47
C VAL A 48 -7.19 -15.11 10.78
N VAL A 49 -7.89 -14.67 9.73
CA VAL A 49 -8.81 -15.53 8.96
C VAL A 49 -8.06 -16.71 8.34
N LEU A 50 -6.93 -16.47 7.67
CA LEU A 50 -6.14 -17.54 7.05
C LEU A 50 -5.58 -18.53 8.09
N THR A 51 -5.24 -18.05 9.29
CA THR A 51 -4.81 -18.91 10.40
C THR A 51 -5.95 -19.79 10.89
N LEU A 52 -7.14 -19.22 11.09
CA LEU A 52 -8.34 -19.97 11.51
C LEU A 52 -8.76 -21.02 10.47
N MET A 53 -8.50 -20.77 9.19
CA MET A 53 -8.71 -21.73 8.10
C MET A 53 -7.61 -22.80 7.99
N GLY A 54 -6.57 -22.74 8.82
CA GLY A 54 -5.43 -23.68 8.78
C GLY A 54 -4.52 -23.52 7.56
N LEU A 55 -4.61 -22.40 6.84
CA LEU A 55 -3.84 -22.15 5.61
C LEU A 55 -2.44 -21.57 5.90
N VAL A 56 -2.28 -20.90 7.04
CA VAL A 56 -1.01 -20.31 7.47
C VAL A 56 -0.82 -20.49 8.96
N HIS A 57 0.42 -20.51 9.42
CA HIS A 57 0.74 -20.44 10.85
C HIS A 57 0.94 -18.99 11.28
N VAL A 58 0.71 -18.70 12.56
CA VAL A 58 0.96 -17.38 13.16
C VAL A 58 2.47 -17.10 13.14
N ALA A 59 2.93 -16.45 12.08
CA ALA A 59 4.23 -15.78 12.03
C ALA A 59 4.13 -14.40 12.72
N GLN A 60 5.25 -13.71 12.96
CA GLN A 60 5.22 -12.39 13.57
C GLN A 60 4.32 -11.44 12.76
N LEU A 61 3.23 -10.97 13.37
CA LEU A 61 2.39 -9.91 12.81
C LEU A 61 3.13 -8.57 12.91
N VAL A 62 3.98 -8.30 11.92
CA VAL A 62 4.64 -7.01 11.78
C VAL A 62 3.67 -6.04 11.10
N GLY A 63 2.84 -5.37 11.91
CA GLY A 63 1.74 -4.53 11.39
C GLY A 63 2.16 -3.39 10.46
N ALA A 64 3.36 -2.82 10.62
CA ALA A 64 3.81 -1.68 9.81
C ALA A 64 4.10 -2.06 8.35
N SER A 65 4.72 -3.22 8.10
CA SER A 65 5.06 -3.66 6.75
C SER A 65 3.81 -4.08 5.95
N GLY A 66 2.80 -4.64 6.64
CA GLY A 66 1.46 -4.85 6.07
C GLY A 66 0.79 -3.55 5.61
N CYS A 67 0.88 -2.48 6.41
CA CYS A 67 0.41 -1.16 6.00
C CYS A 67 1.16 -0.63 4.77
N ILE A 68 2.49 -0.75 4.74
CA ILE A 68 3.34 -0.29 3.63
C ILE A 68 3.00 -1.04 2.34
N MET A 69 2.83 -2.36 2.41
CA MET A 69 2.37 -3.14 1.26
C MET A 69 0.95 -2.76 0.83
N GLY A 70 0.11 -2.35 1.77
CA GLY A 70 -1.15 -1.67 1.47
C GLY A 70 -1.02 -0.37 0.68
N ILE A 71 -0.06 0.48 1.04
CA ILE A 71 0.23 1.70 0.28
C ILE A 71 0.74 1.38 -1.13
N VAL A 72 1.61 0.37 -1.27
CA VAL A 72 2.09 -0.11 -2.58
C VAL A 72 0.91 -0.62 -3.42
N GLY A 73 0.01 -1.39 -2.82
CA GLY A 73 -1.22 -1.87 -3.45
C GLY A 73 -2.12 -0.72 -3.88
N ALA A 74 -2.39 0.23 -2.99
CA ALA A 74 -3.19 1.42 -3.29
C ALA A 74 -2.60 2.24 -4.41
N TRP A 75 -1.27 2.34 -4.49
CA TRP A 75 -0.61 2.98 -5.61
C TRP A 75 -0.77 2.22 -6.92
N ALA A 76 -0.64 0.89 -6.91
CA ALA A 76 -0.92 0.06 -8.09
C ALA A 76 -2.37 0.22 -8.58
N GLY A 77 -3.34 0.13 -7.68
CA GLY A 77 -4.77 0.27 -8.00
C GLY A 77 -5.10 1.66 -8.53
N PHE A 78 -4.55 2.71 -7.90
CA PHE A 78 -4.71 4.09 -8.36
C PHE A 78 -4.13 4.28 -9.77
N LEU A 79 -2.90 3.82 -10.01
CA LEU A 79 -2.26 3.90 -11.32
C LEU A 79 -3.01 3.10 -12.40
N LEU A 80 -3.60 1.96 -12.03
CA LEU A 80 -4.40 1.16 -12.95
C LEU A 80 -5.70 1.87 -13.34
N ARG A 81 -6.40 2.47 -12.38
CA ARG A 81 -7.59 3.29 -12.66
C ARG A 81 -7.25 4.50 -13.53
N HIS A 82 -6.13 5.16 -13.25
CA HIS A 82 -5.68 6.37 -13.93
C HIS A 82 -4.59 6.06 -14.98
N ARG A 83 -4.66 4.89 -15.63
CA ARG A 83 -3.64 4.37 -16.56
C ARG A 83 -3.36 5.25 -17.79
N HIS A 84 -4.26 6.17 -18.08
CA HIS A 84 -4.13 7.14 -19.18
C HIS A 84 -3.30 8.37 -18.79
N ALA A 85 -2.97 8.55 -17.51
CA ALA A 85 -2.11 9.63 -17.05
C ALA A 85 -0.66 9.45 -17.55
N PRO A 86 0.08 10.56 -17.78
CA PRO A 86 1.49 10.50 -18.17
C PRO A 86 2.31 9.64 -17.20
N HIS A 87 3.19 8.81 -17.75
CA HIS A 87 4.08 7.90 -17.00
C HIS A 87 3.37 6.85 -16.13
N ALA A 88 2.04 6.68 -16.20
CA ALA A 88 1.33 5.71 -15.37
C ALA A 88 1.83 4.27 -15.60
N LYS A 89 2.05 3.86 -16.86
CA LYS A 89 2.60 2.54 -17.20
C LYS A 89 4.00 2.31 -16.60
N GLN A 90 4.89 3.30 -16.71
CA GLN A 90 6.25 3.23 -16.15
C GLN A 90 6.20 3.11 -14.62
N ARG A 91 5.38 3.94 -13.96
CA ARG A 91 5.20 3.90 -12.51
C ARG A 91 4.62 2.57 -12.05
N LEU A 92 3.68 2.00 -12.79
CA LEU A 92 3.12 0.68 -12.50
C LEU A 92 4.20 -0.40 -12.64
N GLY A 93 5.07 -0.32 -13.66
CA GLY A 93 6.24 -1.19 -13.80
C GLY A 93 7.16 -1.13 -12.58
N ASN A 94 7.46 0.07 -12.07
CA ASN A 94 8.27 0.23 -10.86
C ASN A 94 7.59 -0.40 -9.63
N VAL A 95 6.27 -0.25 -9.50
CA VAL A 95 5.50 -0.87 -8.41
C VAL A 95 5.54 -2.39 -8.50
N LEU A 96 5.37 -2.96 -9.70
CA LEU A 96 5.47 -4.40 -9.91
C LEU A 96 6.87 -4.93 -9.56
N MET A 97 7.93 -4.18 -9.90
CA MET A 97 9.29 -4.52 -9.50
C MET A 97 9.46 -4.52 -7.97
N ILE A 98 8.93 -3.51 -7.27
CA ILE A 98 8.95 -3.45 -5.80
C ILE A 98 8.23 -4.66 -5.20
N VAL A 99 7.04 -5.01 -5.70
CA VAL A 99 6.28 -6.18 -5.25
C VAL A 99 7.03 -7.48 -5.51
N ALA A 100 7.71 -7.60 -6.66
CA ALA A 100 8.50 -8.78 -6.98
C ALA A 100 9.70 -8.95 -6.03
N ILE A 101 10.43 -7.86 -5.76
CA ILE A 101 11.55 -7.84 -4.81
C ILE A 101 11.06 -8.18 -3.40
N GLN A 102 9.95 -7.59 -2.95
CA GLN A 102 9.37 -7.88 -1.63
C GLN A 102 8.97 -9.36 -1.53
N THR A 103 8.30 -9.90 -2.54
CA THR A 103 7.89 -11.32 -2.56
C THR A 103 9.10 -12.24 -2.48
N ALA A 104 10.18 -11.95 -3.21
CA ALA A 104 11.40 -12.73 -3.16
C ALA A 104 12.07 -12.69 -1.77
N PHE A 105 12.04 -11.52 -1.11
CA PHE A 105 12.52 -11.37 0.26
C PHE A 105 11.67 -12.17 1.24
N ASP A 106 10.34 -12.06 1.18
CA ASP A 106 9.41 -12.79 2.05
C ASP A 106 9.61 -14.32 1.96
N LEU A 107 9.82 -14.83 0.75
CA LEU A 107 10.12 -16.26 0.53
C LEU A 107 11.46 -16.69 1.13
N SER A 108 12.41 -15.77 1.27
CA SER A 108 13.74 -16.02 1.81
C SER A 108 13.83 -15.81 3.34
N THR A 109 12.82 -15.18 3.95
CA THR A 109 12.81 -14.85 5.38
C THR A 109 11.58 -15.43 6.10
N PRO A 110 11.66 -16.66 6.66
CA PRO A 110 10.53 -17.36 7.28
C PRO A 110 9.85 -16.61 8.45
N GLN A 111 10.55 -15.65 9.04
CA GLN A 111 10.05 -14.84 10.16
C GLN A 111 9.04 -13.76 9.72
N VAL A 112 8.97 -13.45 8.43
CA VAL A 112 8.10 -12.42 7.86
C VAL A 112 6.83 -13.06 7.30
N SER A 113 5.67 -12.56 7.72
CA SER A 113 4.39 -13.07 7.23
C SER A 113 4.10 -12.58 5.80
N MET A 114 4.44 -13.40 4.80
CA MET A 114 4.03 -13.17 3.41
C MET A 114 2.51 -12.96 3.30
N ALA A 115 1.74 -13.69 4.11
CA ALA A 115 0.28 -13.54 4.17
C ALA A 115 -0.13 -12.13 4.61
N ALA A 116 0.56 -11.53 5.60
CA ALA A 116 0.28 -10.16 6.02
C ALA A 116 0.52 -9.16 4.88
N HIS A 117 1.63 -9.30 4.16
CA HIS A 117 1.96 -8.45 3.02
C HIS A 117 0.96 -8.60 1.87
N LEU A 118 0.58 -9.82 1.54
CA LEU A 118 -0.38 -10.11 0.48
C LEU A 118 -1.77 -9.57 0.82
N CYS A 119 -2.27 -9.81 2.03
CA CYS A 119 -3.57 -9.26 2.47
C CYS A 119 -3.56 -7.72 2.45
N GLY A 120 -2.47 -7.10 2.91
CA GLY A 120 -2.29 -5.64 2.84
C GLY A 120 -2.31 -5.14 1.40
N LEU A 121 -1.50 -5.74 0.52
CA LEU A 121 -1.39 -5.40 -0.90
C LEU A 121 -2.74 -5.50 -1.61
N ILE A 122 -3.47 -6.59 -1.41
CA ILE A 122 -4.78 -6.82 -2.03
C ILE A 122 -5.79 -5.76 -1.56
N ALA A 123 -5.90 -5.56 -0.24
CA ALA A 123 -6.82 -4.55 0.30
C ALA A 123 -6.48 -3.15 -0.20
N GLY A 124 -5.19 -2.80 -0.17
CA GLY A 124 -4.68 -1.55 -0.72
C GLY A 124 -5.04 -1.37 -2.18
N PHE A 125 -4.83 -2.39 -3.02
CA PHE A 125 -5.16 -2.35 -4.45
C PHE A 125 -6.63 -1.98 -4.70
N PHE A 126 -7.56 -2.62 -3.99
CA PHE A 126 -8.98 -2.29 -4.12
C PHE A 126 -9.30 -0.88 -3.62
N LEU A 127 -8.67 -0.42 -2.53
CA LEU A 127 -8.80 0.98 -2.10
C LEU A 127 -8.27 1.94 -3.17
N GLY A 128 -7.13 1.63 -3.79
CA GLY A 128 -6.54 2.40 -4.89
C GLY A 128 -7.49 2.59 -6.07
N LEU A 129 -8.22 1.54 -6.43
CA LEU A 129 -9.21 1.57 -7.51
C LEU A 129 -10.37 2.53 -7.24
N ILE A 130 -10.72 2.81 -5.99
CA ILE A 130 -11.86 3.70 -5.68
C ILE A 130 -11.44 5.17 -5.47
N LEU A 131 -10.14 5.48 -5.43
CA LEU A 131 -9.63 6.83 -5.19
C LEU A 131 -9.63 7.72 -6.44
N ALA A 132 -10.03 8.98 -6.23
CA ALA A 132 -9.91 10.06 -7.19
C ALA A 132 -8.65 10.90 -6.93
N PRO A 133 -8.05 11.53 -7.95
CA PRO A 133 -6.95 12.48 -7.77
C PRO A 133 -7.36 13.60 -6.81
N ARG A 134 -6.37 14.14 -6.08
CA ARG A 134 -6.54 15.35 -5.29
C ARG A 134 -6.93 16.50 -6.24
N ALA A 135 -8.04 17.17 -5.93
CA ALA A 135 -8.42 18.38 -6.64
C ALA A 135 -7.32 19.45 -6.44
N VAL A 136 -6.84 20.02 -7.54
CA VAL A 136 -5.95 21.19 -7.48
C VAL A 136 -6.84 22.38 -7.12
N ALA A 137 -6.57 23.03 -5.98
CA ALA A 137 -7.22 24.28 -5.63
C ALA A 137 -6.90 25.31 -6.73
N GLY A 138 -7.85 25.54 -7.64
CA GLY A 138 -7.66 26.37 -8.83
C GLY A 138 -8.55 26.03 -10.02
N SER A 139 -9.19 24.85 -10.08
CA SER A 139 -10.16 24.55 -11.15
C SER A 139 -11.59 25.05 -10.82
N MET A 140 -11.71 26.28 -10.31
CA MET A 140 -12.96 27.02 -10.50
C MET A 140 -12.89 27.57 -11.92
N THR A 141 -13.63 26.97 -12.85
CA THR A 141 -13.92 27.61 -14.13
C THR A 141 -14.74 28.88 -13.86
N PRO A 142 -14.24 30.09 -14.18
CA PRO A 142 -15.11 31.25 -14.30
C PRO A 142 -15.89 31.15 -15.61
N ALA A 143 -17.15 31.59 -15.58
CA ALA A 143 -18.03 31.89 -16.71
C ALA A 143 -18.84 30.75 -17.34
N ASP A 144 -19.91 30.34 -16.64
CA ASP A 144 -21.26 30.37 -17.22
C ASP A 144 -21.89 31.73 -16.81
N THR A 145 -21.41 32.81 -17.40
CA THR A 145 -22.09 34.12 -17.41
C THR A 145 -21.78 34.76 -18.76
N ASP A 146 -22.61 34.43 -19.74
CA ASP A 146 -23.35 35.37 -20.62
C ASP A 146 -23.94 34.61 -21.82
#